data_AF-A0A5D3YM80-F1
#
_entry.id   AF-A0A5D3YM80-F1
#
_cell.length_a   1.000
_cell.length_b   1.000
_cell.length_c   1.000
_cell.angle_alpha   90.00
_cell.angle_beta   90.00
_cell.angle_gamma   90.00
#
_symmetry.space_group_name_H-M   'P 1'
#
loop_
_entity.id
_entity.type
_entity.pdbx_description
1 polymer ?
#
loop_
_entity_poly.entity_id
_entity_poly.type
_entity_poly.pdbx_seq_one_letter_code
_entity_poly.pdbx_strand_id
1 'polypeptide(L)'
;MIRKIIWIIGGLAITVLAFFIVDRSGSIWPAVITASIVGTIFIIGFAFRWIGEINSSLNRKAIILVLAVMLLGSSVYATLIYIDSNNQHDRLTHIRTHIEKEILSTYVQKPLLKTLRDYQTSEDAKQNIDETFYARYDSLVQDRELMIAALDESDLTTAFYVYKANADTLIIAGESSILDAKSGDFQNASGAQGRFEMHGILTPKGISYERRN
;
A
#
# COMPACT_ATOMS: atom_id res chain seq x y z
N MET A 1 -40.75 -27.09 20.79
CA MET A 1 -40.40 -25.65 20.67
C MET A 1 -39.07 -25.32 21.33
N ILE A 2 -38.85 -25.66 22.62
CA ILE A 2 -37.60 -25.40 23.38
C ILE A 2 -36.33 -25.93 22.67
N ARG A 3 -36.35 -27.16 22.15
CA ARG A 3 -35.22 -27.74 21.41
C ARG A 3 -34.79 -26.93 20.17
N LYS A 4 -35.73 -26.25 19.50
CA LYS A 4 -35.46 -25.42 18.31
C LYS A 4 -34.76 -24.12 18.71
N ILE A 5 -35.23 -23.50 19.80
CA ILE A 5 -34.67 -22.27 20.35
C ILE A 5 -33.23 -22.50 20.82
N ILE A 6 -32.96 -23.60 21.53
CA ILE A 6 -31.61 -23.96 21.97
C ILE A 6 -30.66 -24.15 20.77
N TRP A 7 -31.15 -24.77 19.69
CA TRP A 7 -30.36 -24.95 18.47
C TRP A 7 -30.03 -23.63 17.77
N ILE A 8 -31.01 -22.72 17.67
CA ILE A 8 -30.82 -21.37 17.10
C ILE A 8 -29.79 -20.60 17.92
N ILE A 9 -29.96 -20.55 19.25
CA ILE A 9 -29.03 -19.84 20.14
C ILE A 9 -27.63 -20.43 20.06
N GLY A 10 -27.50 -21.76 20.04
CA GLY A 10 -26.21 -22.45 19.91
C GLY A 10 -25.50 -22.13 18.59
N GLY A 11 -26.22 -22.16 17.47
CA GLY A 11 -25.65 -21.80 16.17
C GLY A 11 -25.21 -20.34 16.08
N LEU A 12 -26.00 -19.43 16.65
CA LEU A 12 -25.70 -18.01 16.72
C LEU A 12 -24.43 -17.78 17.55
N ALA A 13 -24.33 -18.42 18.72
CA ALA A 13 -23.14 -18.37 19.56
C ALA A 13 -21.89 -18.91 18.86
N ILE A 14 -21.99 -20.04 18.14
CA ILE A 14 -20.86 -20.62 17.39
C ILE A 14 -20.43 -19.71 16.24
N THR A 15 -21.38 -19.08 15.54
CA THR A 15 -21.08 -18.13 14.45
C THR A 15 -20.37 -16.87 14.98
N VAL A 16 -20.80 -16.36 16.14
CA VAL A 16 -20.14 -15.24 16.81
C VAL A 16 -18.74 -15.65 17.29
N LEU A 17 -18.59 -16.83 17.89
CA LEU A 17 -17.28 -17.33 18.32
C LEU A 17 -16.33 -17.55 17.14
N ALA A 18 -16.84 -17.94 15.97
CA ALA A 18 -16.05 -18.08 14.75
C ALA A 18 -15.47 -16.75 14.26
N PHE A 19 -16.13 -15.61 14.55
CA PHE A 19 -15.60 -14.28 14.29
C PHE A 19 -14.41 -13.93 15.20
N PHE A 20 -14.37 -14.50 16.40
CA PHE A 20 -13.29 -14.30 17.37
C PHE A 20 -12.19 -15.36 17.29
N ILE A 21 -12.21 -16.25 16.30
CA ILE A 21 -11.05 -17.10 16.02
C ILE A 21 -9.95 -16.14 15.54
N VAL A 22 -9.08 -15.79 16.49
CA VAL A 22 -8.04 -14.77 16.35
C VAL A 22 -7.15 -15.18 15.20
N ASP A 23 -7.26 -14.46 14.09
CA ASP A 23 -6.27 -14.54 13.05
C ASP A 23 -5.09 -13.62 13.42
N ARG A 24 -3.89 -14.18 13.44
CA ARG A 24 -2.65 -13.42 13.71
C ARG A 24 -2.25 -12.54 12.52
N SER A 25 -3.03 -12.53 11.44
CA SER A 25 -2.74 -11.85 10.18
C SER A 25 -2.98 -10.34 10.20
N GLY A 26 -3.60 -9.78 11.26
CA GLY A 26 -3.94 -8.35 11.33
C GLY A 26 -5.03 -7.90 10.35
N SER A 27 -5.64 -8.85 9.62
CA SER A 27 -6.72 -8.62 8.66
C SER A 27 -8.05 -9.11 9.24
N ILE A 28 -9.12 -8.31 9.08
CA ILE A 28 -10.48 -8.69 9.52
C ILE A 28 -11.14 -9.70 8.57
N TRP A 29 -10.64 -9.82 7.34
CA TRP A 29 -11.28 -10.60 6.29
C TRP A 29 -11.34 -12.11 6.56
N PRO A 30 -10.28 -12.75 7.07
CA PRO A 30 -10.32 -14.18 7.38
C PRO A 30 -11.33 -14.52 8.48
N ALA A 31 -11.50 -13.65 9.47
CA ALA A 31 -12.51 -13.79 10.51
C ALA A 31 -13.94 -13.68 9.94
N VAL A 32 -14.17 -12.69 9.06
CA VAL A 32 -15.45 -12.53 8.35
C VAL A 32 -15.78 -13.74 7.49
N ILE A 33 -14.80 -14.27 6.75
CA ILE A 33 -14.97 -15.46 5.90
C ILE A 33 -15.29 -16.68 6.75
N THR A 34 -14.55 -16.90 7.84
CA THR A 34 -14.75 -18.05 8.75
C THR A 34 -16.13 -18.02 9.39
N ALA A 35 -16.54 -16.87 9.93
CA ALA A 35 -17.89 -16.69 10.48
C ALA A 35 -18.98 -16.94 9.42
N SER A 36 -18.76 -16.47 8.19
CA SER A 36 -19.71 -16.68 7.08
C SER A 36 -19.86 -18.15 6.70
N ILE A 37 -18.76 -18.91 6.66
CA ILE A 37 -18.78 -20.35 6.39
C ILE A 37 -19.52 -21.10 7.50
N VAL A 38 -19.18 -20.81 8.75
CA VAL A 38 -19.81 -21.44 9.93
C VAL A 38 -21.31 -21.15 9.98
N GLY A 39 -21.71 -19.88 9.75
CA GLY A 39 -23.12 -19.48 9.69
C GLY A 39 -23.86 -20.17 8.55
N THR A 40 -23.23 -20.32 7.38
CA THR A 40 -23.80 -21.02 6.22
C THR A 40 -24.02 -22.50 6.51
N ILE A 41 -23.02 -23.19 7.07
CA ILE A 41 -23.13 -24.61 7.47
C ILE A 41 -24.24 -24.78 8.51
N PHE A 42 -24.35 -23.86 9.46
CA PHE A 42 -25.42 -23.89 10.47
C PHE A 42 -26.81 -23.76 9.84
N ILE A 43 -27.01 -22.79 8.94
CA ILE A 43 -28.29 -22.58 8.25
C ILE A 43 -28.66 -23.81 7.42
N ILE A 44 -27.70 -24.39 6.70
CA ILE A 44 -27.90 -25.62 5.91
C ILE A 44 -28.29 -26.78 6.84
N GLY A 45 -27.55 -27.01 7.93
CA GLY A 45 -27.84 -28.06 8.90
C GLY A 45 -29.19 -27.89 9.59
N PHE A 46 -29.55 -26.65 9.94
CA PHE A 46 -30.85 -26.32 10.50
C PHE A 46 -31.99 -26.60 9.51
N ALA A 47 -31.80 -26.22 8.24
CA ALA A 47 -32.74 -26.53 7.17
C ALA A 47 -32.91 -28.05 7.06
N PHE A 48 -31.86 -28.82 6.79
CA PHE A 48 -31.97 -30.28 6.63
C PHE A 48 -32.65 -31.00 7.80
N ARG A 49 -32.36 -30.58 9.04
CA ARG A 49 -32.91 -31.22 10.23
C ARG A 49 -34.41 -30.95 10.44
N TRP A 50 -34.90 -29.76 10.06
CA TRP A 50 -36.25 -29.32 10.42
C TRP A 50 -37.18 -29.12 9.22
N ILE A 51 -36.69 -29.18 7.98
CA ILE A 51 -37.51 -29.08 6.76
C ILE A 51 -38.50 -30.24 6.62
N GLY A 52 -38.19 -31.39 7.22
CA GLY A 52 -39.04 -32.58 7.23
C GLY A 52 -40.27 -32.47 8.14
N GLU A 53 -40.25 -31.56 9.13
CA GLU A 53 -41.41 -31.32 10.01
C GLU A 53 -42.44 -30.37 9.40
N ILE A 54 -42.18 -29.86 8.20
CA ILE A 54 -43.09 -28.98 7.49
C ILE A 54 -44.10 -29.86 6.75
N ASN A 55 -45.29 -30.02 7.34
CA ASN A 55 -46.37 -30.84 6.79
C ASN A 55 -46.85 -30.39 5.40
N SER A 56 -46.73 -29.10 5.09
CA SER A 56 -47.10 -28.56 3.77
C SER A 56 -45.91 -28.61 2.79
N SER A 57 -46.07 -29.38 1.72
CA SER A 57 -45.08 -29.49 0.64
C SER A 57 -44.80 -28.15 -0.05
N LEU A 58 -45.80 -27.26 -0.07
CA LEU A 58 -45.71 -25.93 -0.68
C LEU A 58 -44.88 -24.97 0.18
N ASN A 59 -45.12 -24.95 1.49
CA ASN A 59 -44.34 -24.15 2.45
C ASN A 59 -42.89 -24.62 2.51
N ARG A 60 -42.66 -25.94 2.42
CA ARG A 60 -41.32 -26.52 2.36
C ARG A 60 -40.54 -26.03 1.15
N LYS A 61 -41.15 -26.03 -0.04
CA LYS A 61 -40.53 -25.51 -1.27
C LYS A 61 -40.25 -24.00 -1.18
N ALA A 62 -41.18 -23.23 -0.61
CA ALA A 62 -41.02 -21.78 -0.45
C ALA A 62 -39.82 -21.44 0.48
N ILE A 63 -39.67 -22.16 1.60
CA ILE A 63 -38.56 -21.93 2.53
C ILE A 63 -37.21 -22.33 1.91
N ILE A 64 -37.15 -23.45 1.18
CA ILE A 64 -35.94 -23.85 0.45
C ILE A 64 -35.57 -22.77 -0.58
N LEU A 65 -36.56 -22.27 -1.33
CA LEU A 65 -36.35 -21.23 -2.33
C LEU A 65 -35.79 -19.95 -1.69
N VAL A 66 -36.39 -19.48 -0.59
CA VAL A 66 -35.92 -18.27 0.12
C VAL A 66 -34.51 -18.45 0.64
N LEU A 67 -34.20 -19.60 1.27
CA LEU A 67 -32.84 -19.89 1.74
C LEU A 67 -31.82 -19.96 0.59
N ALA A 68 -32.19 -20.59 -0.53
CA ALA A 68 -31.34 -20.64 -1.71
C ALA A 68 -31.09 -19.24 -2.29
N VAL A 69 -32.12 -18.41 -2.39
CA VAL A 69 -32.00 -17.02 -2.86
C VAL A 69 -31.13 -16.19 -1.91
N MET A 70 -31.30 -16.33 -0.59
CA MET A 70 -30.47 -15.63 0.39
C MET A 70 -29.00 -16.07 0.32
N LEU A 71 -28.73 -17.37 0.18
CA LEU A 71 -27.37 -17.90 0.03
C LEU A 71 -26.70 -17.43 -1.26
N LEU A 72 -27.43 -17.50 -2.38
CA LEU A 72 -26.94 -17.00 -3.67
C LEU A 72 -26.69 -15.48 -3.62
N GLY A 73 -27.63 -14.71 -3.08
CA GLY A 73 -27.49 -13.27 -2.91
C GLY A 73 -26.30 -12.88 -2.03
N SER A 74 -26.10 -13.60 -0.92
CA SER A 74 -24.96 -13.38 -0.02
C SER A 74 -23.62 -13.71 -0.69
N SER A 75 -23.57 -14.78 -1.49
CA SER A 75 -22.36 -15.18 -2.22
C SER A 75 -21.99 -14.16 -3.30
N VAL A 76 -22.99 -13.65 -4.04
CA VAL A 76 -22.79 -12.58 -5.03
C VAL A 76 -22.32 -11.31 -4.34
N TYR A 77 -22.97 -10.91 -3.24
CA TYR A 77 -22.60 -9.71 -2.49
C TYR A 77 -21.18 -9.77 -1.91
N ALA A 78 -20.79 -10.91 -1.33
CA ALA A 78 -19.43 -11.14 -0.84
C ALA A 78 -18.39 -11.04 -1.96
N THR A 79 -18.70 -11.57 -3.15
CA THR A 79 -17.84 -11.47 -4.33
C THR A 79 -17.68 -10.02 -4.78
N LEU A 80 -18.77 -9.25 -4.82
CA LEU A 80 -18.73 -7.83 -5.19
C LEU A 80 -17.91 -7.01 -4.18
N ILE A 81 -18.07 -7.25 -2.88
CA ILE A 81 -17.26 -6.60 -1.84
C ILE A 81 -15.78 -6.95 -1.99
N TYR A 82 -15.46 -8.22 -2.25
CA TYR A 82 -14.07 -8.64 -2.43
C TYR A 82 -13.42 -7.93 -3.63
N ILE A 83 -14.13 -7.85 -4.76
CA ILE A 83 -13.67 -7.12 -5.95
C ILE A 83 -13.46 -5.64 -5.62
N ASP A 84 -14.41 -5.01 -4.93
CA ASP A 84 -14.29 -3.59 -4.56
C ASP A 84 -13.14 -3.35 -3.58
N SER A 85 -12.95 -4.21 -2.59
CA SER A 85 -11.82 -4.16 -1.67
C SER A 85 -10.48 -4.29 -2.40
N ASN A 86 -10.39 -5.17 -3.39
CA ASN A 86 -9.17 -5.31 -4.20
C ASN A 86 -8.92 -4.06 -5.04
N ASN A 87 -9.98 -3.52 -5.68
CA ASN A 87 -9.89 -2.28 -6.45
C ASN A 87 -9.50 -1.09 -5.57
N GLN A 88 -9.98 -1.03 -4.33
CA GLN A 88 -9.58 0.00 -3.36
C GLN A 88 -8.11 -0.13 -2.99
N HIS A 89 -7.62 -1.35 -2.76
CA HIS A 89 -6.20 -1.60 -2.52
C HIS A 89 -5.33 -1.11 -3.68
N ASP A 90 -5.67 -1.47 -4.91
CA ASP A 90 -4.93 -1.05 -6.11
C ASP A 90 -4.94 0.48 -6.29
N ARG A 91 -6.10 1.12 -6.07
CA ARG A 91 -6.24 2.59 -6.14
C ARG A 91 -5.42 3.28 -5.07
N LEU A 92 -5.43 2.79 -3.84
CA LEU A 92 -4.64 3.35 -2.74
C LEU A 92 -3.13 3.23 -3.04
N THR A 93 -2.70 2.08 -3.55
CA THR A 93 -1.31 1.87 -3.98
C THR A 93 -0.92 2.84 -5.10
N HIS A 94 -1.79 3.06 -6.09
CA HIS A 94 -1.53 4.03 -7.16
C HIS A 94 -1.46 5.47 -6.64
N ILE A 95 -2.40 5.89 -5.78
CA ILE A 95 -2.40 7.22 -5.17
C ILE A 95 -1.11 7.43 -4.36
N ARG A 96 -0.74 6.45 -3.53
CA ARG A 96 0.49 6.49 -2.74
C ARG A 96 1.73 6.59 -3.62
N THR A 97 1.80 5.78 -4.68
CA THR A 97 2.89 5.84 -5.67
C THR A 97 3.02 7.21 -6.29
N HIS A 98 1.89 7.84 -6.64
CA HIS A 98 1.90 9.18 -7.21
C HIS A 98 2.40 10.22 -6.19
N ILE A 99 1.87 10.19 -4.96
CA ILE A 99 2.28 11.10 -3.88
C ILE A 99 3.78 10.98 -3.60
N GLU A 100 4.30 9.78 -3.38
CA GLU A 100 5.71 9.56 -3.06
C GLU A 100 6.63 9.96 -4.21
N LYS A 101 6.22 9.70 -5.46
CA LYS A 101 6.95 10.18 -6.64
C LYS A 101 7.01 11.70 -6.69
N GLU A 102 5.89 12.39 -6.43
CA GLU A 102 5.84 13.85 -6.43
C GLU A 102 6.64 14.46 -5.27
N ILE A 103 6.61 13.83 -4.09
CA ILE A 103 7.47 14.18 -2.95
C ILE A 103 8.94 14.07 -3.37
N LEU A 104 9.38 12.90 -3.85
CA LEU A 104 10.74 12.66 -4.30
C LEU A 104 11.20 13.68 -5.35
N SER A 105 10.37 13.90 -6.37
CA SER A 105 10.65 14.88 -7.43
C SER A 105 10.79 16.29 -6.87
N THR A 106 9.86 16.73 -6.02
CA THR A 106 9.86 18.08 -5.43
C THR A 106 11.08 18.33 -4.54
N TYR A 107 11.43 17.35 -3.71
CA TYR A 107 12.54 17.47 -2.76
C TYR A 107 13.91 17.34 -3.42
N VAL A 108 14.04 16.61 -4.52
CA VAL A 108 15.25 16.60 -5.37
C VAL A 108 15.35 17.88 -6.21
N GLN A 109 14.23 18.37 -6.74
CA GLN A 109 14.21 19.53 -7.63
C GLN A 109 14.70 20.81 -6.97
N LYS A 110 14.27 21.08 -5.74
CA LYS A 110 14.58 22.32 -5.02
C LYS A 110 16.09 22.54 -4.80
N PRO A 111 16.88 21.59 -4.28
CA PRO A 111 18.32 21.75 -4.16
C PRO A 111 19.00 21.88 -5.52
N LEU A 112 18.64 21.06 -6.52
CA LEU A 112 19.26 21.12 -7.85
C LEU A 112 19.02 22.47 -8.56
N LEU A 113 17.80 23.01 -8.51
CA LEU A 113 17.49 24.33 -9.08
C LEU A 113 18.23 25.47 -8.39
N LYS A 114 18.35 25.39 -7.06
CA LYS A 114 19.10 26.38 -6.29
C LYS A 114 20.58 26.33 -6.66
N THR A 115 21.17 25.14 -6.73
CA THR A 115 22.57 24.96 -7.15
C THR A 115 22.80 25.44 -8.58
N LEU A 116 21.90 25.13 -9.52
CA LEU A 116 22.00 25.62 -10.89
C LEU A 116 21.95 27.14 -10.96
N ARG A 117 21.01 27.76 -10.23
CA ARG A 117 20.90 29.21 -10.16
C ARG A 117 22.18 29.82 -9.60
N ASP A 118 22.68 29.31 -8.48
CA ASP A 118 23.88 29.84 -7.84
C ASP A 118 25.11 29.68 -8.76
N TYR A 119 25.25 28.54 -9.45
CA TYR A 119 26.29 28.28 -10.45
C TYR A 119 26.22 29.23 -11.67
N GLN A 120 25.02 29.59 -12.11
CA GLN A 120 24.85 30.54 -13.22
C GLN A 120 25.04 32.01 -12.81
N THR A 121 24.86 32.32 -11.52
CA THR A 121 24.93 33.69 -11.00
C THR A 121 26.29 34.02 -10.37
N SER A 122 27.13 33.01 -10.11
CA SER A 122 28.49 33.21 -9.62
C SER A 122 29.35 33.90 -10.68
N GLU A 123 29.94 35.05 -10.33
CA GLU A 123 30.87 35.79 -11.21
C GLU A 123 32.17 35.01 -11.48
N ASP A 124 32.48 34.00 -10.66
CA ASP A 124 33.63 33.13 -10.84
C ASP A 124 33.36 32.05 -11.90
N ALA A 125 33.85 32.27 -13.11
CA ALA A 125 33.80 31.35 -14.26
C ALA A 125 34.55 30.00 -14.05
N LYS A 126 34.95 29.67 -12.82
CA LYS A 126 35.70 28.46 -12.44
C LYS A 126 35.08 27.66 -11.30
N GLN A 127 33.94 28.08 -10.74
CA GLN A 127 33.29 27.28 -9.72
C GLN A 127 32.69 26.03 -10.35
N ASN A 128 33.04 24.88 -9.78
CA ASN A 128 32.52 23.58 -10.19
C ASN A 128 31.11 23.36 -9.60
N ILE A 129 30.23 22.60 -10.27
CA ILE A 129 28.84 22.40 -9.82
C ILE A 129 28.75 21.75 -8.44
N ASP A 130 29.66 20.81 -8.15
CA ASP A 130 29.78 20.14 -6.85
C ASP A 130 30.19 21.11 -5.74
N GLU A 131 31.18 21.97 -5.98
CA GLU A 131 31.59 23.02 -5.04
C GLU A 131 30.43 23.97 -4.71
N THR A 132 29.66 24.39 -5.72
CA THR A 132 28.46 25.21 -5.51
C THR A 132 27.40 24.50 -4.68
N PHE A 133 27.24 23.18 -4.86
CA PHE A 133 26.32 22.38 -4.07
C PHE A 133 26.75 22.28 -2.60
N TYR A 134 27.99 21.84 -2.36
CA TYR A 134 28.51 21.68 -1.00
C TYR A 134 28.59 23.02 -0.26
N ALA A 135 28.89 24.13 -0.93
CA ALA A 135 28.89 25.45 -0.28
C ALA A 135 27.58 25.79 0.46
N ARG A 136 26.44 25.21 0.04
CA ARG A 136 25.13 25.41 0.69
C ARG A 136 24.63 24.20 1.48
N TYR A 137 24.97 22.99 1.04
CA TYR A 137 24.37 21.76 1.54
C TYR A 137 25.34 20.86 2.32
N ASP A 138 26.61 21.24 2.48
CA ASP A 138 27.61 20.43 3.21
C ASP A 138 27.15 20.06 4.61
N SER A 139 26.55 21.00 5.36
CA SER A 139 26.02 20.72 6.70
C SER A 139 24.82 19.77 6.73
N LEU A 140 24.17 19.55 5.58
CA LEU A 140 23.02 18.67 5.40
C LEU A 140 23.42 17.34 4.76
N VAL A 141 24.68 17.16 4.34
CA VAL A 141 25.17 15.89 3.79
C VAL A 141 25.96 15.16 4.86
N GLN A 142 25.44 14.03 5.36
CA GLN A 142 26.14 13.13 6.28
C GLN A 142 26.28 11.77 5.62
N ASP A 143 27.51 11.24 5.51
CA ASP A 143 27.76 9.92 4.90
C ASP A 143 27.09 9.70 3.52
N ARG A 144 27.02 10.77 2.71
CA ARG A 144 26.32 10.87 1.40
C ARG A 144 24.80 10.96 1.47
N GLU A 145 24.19 10.82 2.64
CA GLU A 145 22.76 11.06 2.84
C GLU A 145 22.51 12.57 2.95
N LEU A 146 21.55 13.07 2.17
CA LEU A 146 21.09 14.45 2.22
C LEU A 146 19.93 14.55 3.20
N MET A 147 20.20 15.06 4.40
CA MET A 147 19.20 15.32 5.42
C MET A 147 18.32 16.51 5.02
N ILE A 148 17.13 16.21 4.49
CA ILE A 148 16.15 17.24 4.15
C ILE A 148 15.27 17.47 5.38
N ALA A 149 15.43 18.63 6.02
CA ALA A 149 14.78 19.05 7.28
C ALA A 149 13.23 19.03 7.33
N ALA A 150 12.56 18.56 6.28
CA ALA A 150 11.10 18.49 6.18
C ALA A 150 10.54 17.05 6.28
N LEU A 151 11.40 16.03 6.35
CA LEU A 151 10.99 14.67 6.66
C LEU A 151 11.33 14.41 8.13
N ASP A 152 10.29 14.41 8.95
CA ASP A 152 10.36 14.03 10.36
C ASP A 152 10.87 12.57 10.44
N GLU A 153 11.69 12.22 11.44
CA GLU A 153 12.26 10.86 11.59
C GLU A 153 11.17 9.77 11.71
N SER A 154 9.90 10.14 11.92
CA SER A 154 8.78 9.21 11.90
C SER A 154 8.29 8.82 10.49
N ASP A 155 8.67 9.57 9.45
CA ASP A 155 8.31 9.35 8.03
C ASP A 155 9.54 8.91 7.21
N LEU A 156 10.31 7.95 7.77
CA LEU A 156 11.48 7.23 7.20
C LEU A 156 11.18 6.47 5.89
N THR A 157 10.10 6.80 5.21
CA THR A 157 9.68 6.14 4.00
C THR A 157 10.46 6.62 2.78
N THR A 158 11.13 7.78 2.90
CA THR A 158 11.83 8.44 1.81
C THR A 158 13.20 8.92 2.27
N ALA A 159 14.26 8.55 1.56
CA ALA A 159 15.62 9.00 1.84
C ALA A 159 16.27 9.57 0.58
N PHE A 160 17.24 10.46 0.76
CA PHE A 160 17.93 11.13 -0.34
C PHE A 160 19.43 10.98 -0.19
N TYR A 161 20.12 10.67 -1.29
CA TYR A 161 21.54 10.42 -1.32
C TYR A 161 22.21 11.22 -2.44
N VAL A 162 23.38 11.76 -2.16
CA VAL A 162 24.28 12.26 -3.19
C VAL A 162 24.97 11.07 -3.83
N TYR A 163 24.44 10.63 -4.97
CA TYR A 163 24.92 9.45 -5.69
C TYR A 163 26.22 9.73 -6.45
N LYS A 164 26.33 10.93 -7.03
CA LYS A 164 27.53 11.37 -7.76
C LYS A 164 27.64 12.88 -7.69
N ALA A 165 28.82 13.40 -7.33
CA ALA A 165 29.11 14.83 -7.35
C ALA A 165 30.49 15.03 -7.97
N ASN A 166 30.51 15.68 -9.13
CA ASN A 166 31.69 15.97 -9.92
C ASN A 166 31.56 17.40 -10.47
N ALA A 167 32.65 17.94 -11.03
CA ALA A 167 32.68 19.30 -11.55
C ALA A 167 31.56 19.64 -12.56
N ASP A 168 31.22 18.70 -13.44
CA ASP A 168 30.22 18.89 -14.49
C ASP A 168 28.89 18.21 -14.21
N THR A 169 28.75 17.48 -13.09
CA THR A 169 27.54 16.66 -12.87
C THR A 169 27.29 16.41 -11.39
N LEU A 170 26.06 16.68 -10.98
CA LEU A 170 25.55 16.32 -9.65
C LEU A 170 24.32 15.44 -9.80
N ILE A 171 24.29 14.30 -9.11
CA ILE A 171 23.19 13.34 -9.10
C ILE A 171 22.73 13.17 -7.66
N ILE A 172 21.48 13.54 -7.41
CA ILE A 172 20.80 13.22 -6.16
C ILE A 172 19.83 12.08 -6.44
N ALA A 173 20.02 10.96 -5.75
CA ALA A 173 19.12 9.84 -5.75
C ALA A 173 18.11 10.02 -4.61
N GLY A 174 16.82 9.83 -4.89
CA GLY A 174 15.80 9.71 -3.87
C GLY A 174 15.20 8.32 -3.92
N GLU A 175 15.10 7.67 -2.76
CA GLU A 175 14.55 6.32 -2.61
C GLU A 175 13.27 6.33 -1.79
N SER A 176 12.40 5.34 -2.06
CA SER A 176 11.27 5.02 -1.19
C SER A 176 11.36 3.59 -0.70
N SER A 177 11.13 3.38 0.60
CA SER A 177 11.10 2.06 1.24
C SER A 177 9.76 1.34 1.07
N ILE A 178 8.77 2.00 0.48
CA ILE A 178 7.42 1.45 0.25
C ILE A 178 7.21 1.09 -1.20
N LEU A 179 7.72 1.92 -2.11
CA LEU A 179 7.53 1.68 -3.53
C LEU A 179 8.47 0.61 -4.01
N ASP A 180 7.88 -0.37 -4.67
CA ASP A 180 8.62 -1.40 -5.32
C ASP A 180 9.22 -0.89 -6.64
N ALA A 181 10.36 -1.48 -6.95
CA ALA A 181 11.00 -1.45 -8.23
C ALA A 181 10.09 -1.92 -9.38
N LYS A 182 10.37 -1.50 -10.62
CA LYS A 182 9.83 -2.23 -11.80
C LYS A 182 10.47 -3.60 -11.96
N SER A 183 11.71 -3.78 -11.51
CA SER A 183 12.43 -5.06 -11.51
C SER A 183 12.80 -5.47 -10.09
N GLY A 184 12.36 -6.66 -9.65
CA GLY A 184 12.66 -7.19 -8.31
C GLY A 184 14.15 -7.33 -8.01
N ASP A 185 14.98 -7.46 -9.06
CA ASP A 185 16.44 -7.60 -8.92
C ASP A 185 17.19 -6.25 -8.85
N PHE A 186 16.49 -5.12 -9.01
CA PHE A 186 17.11 -3.80 -8.96
C PHE A 186 17.56 -3.45 -7.54
N GLN A 187 18.82 -3.06 -7.38
CA GLN A 187 19.38 -2.60 -6.11
C GLN A 187 19.51 -1.06 -6.13
N ASN A 188 18.92 -0.39 -5.13
CA ASN A 188 18.98 1.07 -4.98
C ASN A 188 20.31 1.52 -4.32
N ALA A 189 20.48 2.83 -4.14
CA ALA A 189 21.67 3.49 -3.61
C ALA A 189 22.00 3.08 -2.16
N SER A 190 20.99 2.76 -1.34
CA SER A 190 21.18 2.21 0.00
C SER A 190 21.54 0.71 0.01
N GLY A 191 21.46 0.03 -1.14
CA GLY A 191 21.75 -1.39 -1.28
C GLY A 191 20.53 -2.31 -1.08
N ALA A 192 19.34 -1.75 -0.92
CA ALA A 192 18.09 -2.51 -0.86
C ALA A 192 17.64 -2.97 -2.26
N GLN A 193 17.28 -4.26 -2.35
CA GLN A 193 16.75 -4.85 -3.58
C GLN A 193 15.25 -4.61 -3.72
N GLY A 194 14.80 -4.45 -4.95
CA GLY A 194 13.39 -4.33 -5.30
C GLY A 194 12.76 -3.00 -4.90
N ARG A 195 13.55 -1.95 -4.63
CA ARG A 195 13.04 -0.63 -4.20
C ARG A 195 13.09 0.44 -5.28
N PHE A 196 12.17 1.39 -5.18
CA PHE A 196 12.09 2.53 -6.07
C PHE A 196 13.25 3.50 -5.86
N GLU A 197 13.80 4.00 -6.98
CA GLU A 197 14.83 5.02 -7.00
C GLU A 197 14.60 6.00 -8.16
N MET A 198 14.72 7.29 -7.85
CA MET A 198 14.67 8.39 -8.82
C MET A 198 15.96 9.20 -8.73
N HIS A 199 16.53 9.54 -9.89
CA HIS A 199 17.70 10.40 -10.00
C HIS A 199 17.28 11.77 -10.53
N GLY A 200 17.62 12.82 -9.78
CA GLY A 200 17.74 14.15 -10.35
C GLY A 200 19.18 14.39 -10.77
N ILE A 201 19.38 14.64 -12.05
CA ILE A 201 20.68 14.84 -12.67
C ILE A 201 20.80 16.32 -13.02
N LEU A 202 21.75 17.00 -12.41
CA LEU A 202 22.12 18.38 -12.70
C LEU A 202 23.39 18.41 -13.54
N THR A 203 23.33 19.14 -14.64
CA THR A 203 24.44 19.43 -15.56
C THR A 203 24.48 20.93 -15.84
N PRO A 204 25.55 21.47 -16.45
CA PRO A 204 25.59 22.88 -16.87
C PRO A 204 24.45 23.26 -17.82
N LYS A 205 23.89 22.29 -18.55
CA LYS A 205 22.80 22.49 -19.51
C LYS A 205 21.42 22.55 -18.85
N GLY A 206 21.29 22.09 -17.61
CA GLY A 206 20.01 22.04 -16.89
C GLY A 206 19.84 20.77 -16.04
N ILE A 207 18.60 20.56 -15.61
CA ILE A 207 18.20 19.45 -14.73
C ILE A 207 17.34 18.46 -15.53
N SER A 208 17.69 17.17 -15.46
CA SER A 208 16.86 16.07 -15.93
C SER A 208 16.47 15.16 -14.76
N TYR A 209 15.33 14.49 -14.89
CA TYR A 209 14.87 13.50 -13.91
C TYR A 209 14.73 12.15 -14.60
N GLU A 210 15.42 11.16 -14.07
CA GLU A 210 15.40 9.80 -14.60
C GLU A 210 14.96 8.84 -13.51
N ARG A 211 13.91 8.07 -13.81
CA ARG A 211 13.53 6.93 -12.99
C ARG A 211 14.44 5.78 -13.41
N ARG A 212 15.33 5.33 -12.52
CA ARG A 212 16.30 4.27 -12.84
C ARG A 212 15.68 2.88 -12.98
N ASN A 213 14.40 2.77 -12.60
CA ASN A 213 13.65 1.53 -12.48
C ASN A 213 12.30 1.62 -13.15
#